data_AF-W4LTY5-F1
#
_entry.id   AF-W4LTY5-F1
#
_cell.length_a   1.000
_cell.length_b   1.000
_cell.length_c   1.000
_cell.angle_alpha   90.00
_cell.angle_beta   90.00
_cell.angle_gamma   90.00
#
_symmetry.space_group_name_H-M   'P 1'
#
loop_
_entity.id
_entity.type
_entity.pdbx_description
1 polymer ?
#
loop_
_entity_poly.entity_id
_entity_poly.type
_entity_poly.pdbx_seq_one_letter_code
_entity_poly.pdbx_strand_id
1 'polypeptide(L)'
;MNELLTDEELWDELCEAQHVLDAARYRFFQCAKNKILILRRTLQGADTRTALEYLKWSVDDDIKKSLLPELVQLASVAHGNLLLCREVVLGIQDRAWLIGHITPLVQEILADGGEENYRRVAELYAELDEELFLQHLQRCQIHPDLDVREIPIDFDEEE
;
A
#
# COMPACT_ATOMS: atom_id res chain seq x y z
N MET A 1 43.52 -3.47 4.34
CA MET A 1 43.13 -2.28 5.11
C MET A 1 42.09 -1.58 4.26
N ASN A 2 40.80 -1.73 4.57
CA ASN A 2 39.82 -0.80 4.02
C ASN A 2 40.04 0.49 4.80
N GLU A 3 40.46 1.55 4.13
CA GLU A 3 40.32 2.89 4.69
C GLU A 3 38.83 3.07 5.02
N LEU A 4 38.54 3.39 6.27
CA LEU A 4 37.19 3.74 6.68
C LEU A 4 36.90 5.09 6.04
N LEU A 5 35.90 5.12 5.16
CA LEU A 5 35.38 6.33 4.56
C LEU A 5 34.94 7.30 5.66
N THR A 6 35.12 8.59 5.41
CA THR A 6 34.54 9.66 6.22
C THR A 6 33.02 9.70 6.07
N ASP A 7 32.33 10.33 7.02
CA ASP A 7 30.87 10.49 6.95
C ASP A 7 30.42 11.25 5.69
N GLU A 8 31.23 12.20 5.22
CA GLU A 8 30.99 12.95 3.98
C GLU A 8 31.12 12.04 2.75
N GLU A 9 32.16 11.19 2.68
CA GLU A 9 32.32 10.22 1.60
C GLU A 9 31.21 9.17 1.59
N LEU A 10 30.79 8.69 2.76
CA LEU A 10 29.64 7.77 2.88
C LEU A 10 28.33 8.41 2.40
N TRP A 11 28.15 9.70 2.68
CA TRP A 11 26.99 10.45 2.20
C TRP A 11 27.02 10.63 0.67
N ASP A 12 28.18 10.95 0.10
CA ASP A 12 28.35 11.06 -1.34
C ASP A 12 28.07 9.73 -2.05
N GLU A 13 28.57 8.60 -1.51
CA GLU A 13 28.25 7.26 -2.03
C GLU A 13 26.74 6.98 -2.01
N LEU A 14 26.03 7.40 -0.97
CA LEU A 14 24.58 7.26 -0.88
C LEU A 14 23.86 8.09 -1.96
N CYS A 15 24.29 9.34 -2.19
CA CYS A 15 23.76 10.20 -3.25
C CYS A 15 24.01 9.60 -4.64
N GLU A 16 25.18 9.03 -4.89
CA GLU A 16 25.48 8.36 -6.16
C GLU A 16 24.59 7.13 -6.39
N ALA A 17 24.42 6.29 -5.36
CA ALA A 17 23.52 5.14 -5.43
C ALA A 17 22.07 5.57 -5.71
N GLN A 18 21.61 6.67 -5.10
CA GLN A 18 20.29 7.24 -5.35
C GLN A 18 20.14 7.71 -6.82
N HIS A 19 21.14 8.39 -7.38
CA HIS A 19 21.12 8.78 -8.79
C HIS A 19 21.06 7.58 -9.75
N VAL A 20 21.79 6.50 -9.45
CA VAL A 20 21.75 5.24 -10.23
C VAL A 20 20.34 4.63 -10.17
N LEU A 21 19.73 4.59 -8.99
CA LEU A 21 18.36 4.09 -8.81
C LEU A 21 17.35 4.94 -9.59
N ASP A 22 17.44 6.25 -9.53
CA ASP A 22 16.52 7.15 -10.23
C ASP A 22 16.66 7.04 -11.75
N ALA A 23 17.89 6.91 -12.26
CA ALA A 23 18.13 6.62 -13.68
C ALA A 23 17.53 5.26 -14.09
N ALA A 24 17.65 4.23 -13.25
CA ALA A 24 17.06 2.92 -13.51
C ALA A 24 15.52 2.97 -13.50
N ARG A 25 14.91 3.68 -12.54
CA ARG A 25 13.45 3.90 -12.47
C ARG A 25 12.95 4.63 -13.72
N TYR A 26 13.62 5.70 -14.12
CA TYR A 26 13.28 6.44 -15.33
C TYR A 26 13.38 5.56 -16.58
N ARG A 27 14.46 4.77 -16.70
CA ARG A 27 14.62 3.83 -17.83
C ARG A 27 13.55 2.74 -17.83
N PHE A 28 13.17 2.21 -16.68
CA PHE A 28 12.05 1.28 -16.57
C PHE A 28 10.75 1.92 -17.02
N PHE A 29 10.46 3.15 -16.56
CA PHE A 29 9.30 3.92 -17.00
C PHE A 29 9.29 4.17 -18.52
N GLN A 30 10.43 4.49 -19.14
CA GLN A 30 10.47 4.78 -20.58
C GLN A 30 10.46 3.51 -21.46
N CYS A 31 11.18 2.46 -21.05
CA CYS A 31 11.50 1.35 -21.95
C CYS A 31 10.72 0.06 -21.68
N ALA A 32 10.11 -0.10 -20.50
CA ALA A 32 9.40 -1.33 -20.18
C ALA A 32 8.12 -1.46 -21.00
N LYS A 33 8.00 -2.57 -21.74
CA LYS A 33 6.86 -2.85 -22.62
C LYS A 33 5.61 -3.34 -21.87
N ASN A 34 5.80 -4.05 -20.76
CA ASN A 34 4.73 -4.68 -19.98
C ASN A 34 4.84 -4.35 -18.49
N LYS A 35 4.85 -3.06 -18.15
CA LYS A 35 5.04 -2.55 -16.78
C LYS A 35 4.10 -3.18 -15.77
N ILE A 36 2.80 -3.20 -16.08
CA ILE A 36 1.75 -3.71 -15.18
C ILE A 36 2.00 -5.19 -14.86
N LEU A 37 2.34 -6.01 -15.85
CA LEU A 37 2.61 -7.44 -15.62
C LEU A 37 3.84 -7.66 -14.73
N ILE A 38 4.90 -6.86 -14.94
CA ILE A 38 6.11 -6.94 -14.12
C ILE A 38 5.77 -6.53 -12.68
N LEU A 39 5.17 -5.35 -12.51
CA LEU A 39 4.82 -4.81 -11.19
C LEU A 39 3.87 -5.72 -10.43
N ARG A 40 2.84 -6.28 -11.09
CA ARG A 40 1.92 -7.27 -10.49
C ARG A 40 2.67 -8.47 -9.89
N ARG A 41 3.62 -9.03 -10.65
CA ARG A 41 4.44 -10.16 -10.16
C ARG A 41 5.36 -9.73 -9.03
N THR A 42 5.96 -8.56 -9.14
CA THR A 42 6.89 -8.03 -8.13
C THR A 42 6.18 -7.71 -6.80
N LEU A 43 4.94 -7.21 -6.84
CA LEU A 43 4.14 -6.93 -5.65
C LEU A 43 3.85 -8.18 -4.81
N GLN A 44 3.86 -9.36 -5.43
CA GLN A 44 3.65 -10.67 -4.79
C GLN A 44 4.96 -11.37 -4.40
N GLY A 45 6.12 -10.75 -4.61
CA GLY A 45 7.43 -11.39 -4.50
C GLY A 45 8.35 -10.79 -3.42
N ALA A 46 9.64 -11.14 -3.48
CA ALA A 46 10.63 -10.63 -2.53
C ALA A 46 10.90 -9.12 -2.70
N ASP A 47 10.70 -8.60 -3.91
CA ASP A 47 11.01 -7.22 -4.26
C ASP A 47 9.78 -6.27 -4.16
N THR A 48 8.75 -6.65 -3.39
CA THR A 48 7.51 -5.86 -3.21
C THR A 48 7.81 -4.41 -2.85
N ARG A 49 8.79 -4.17 -1.97
CA ARG A 49 9.18 -2.80 -1.57
C ARG A 49 9.60 -1.96 -2.77
N THR A 50 10.44 -2.49 -3.66
CA THR A 50 10.92 -1.80 -4.86
C THR A 50 9.76 -1.43 -5.80
N ALA A 51 8.78 -2.32 -5.96
CA ALA A 51 7.58 -2.05 -6.75
C ALA A 51 6.72 -0.95 -6.12
N LEU A 52 6.50 -1.00 -4.80
CA LEU A 52 5.73 0.03 -4.09
C LEU A 52 6.42 1.40 -4.13
N GLU A 53 7.74 1.46 -3.93
CA GLU A 53 8.49 2.71 -4.05
C GLU A 53 8.41 3.29 -5.47
N TYR A 54 8.51 2.45 -6.50
CA TYR A 54 8.29 2.89 -7.88
C TYR A 54 6.88 3.46 -8.08
N LEU A 55 5.85 2.79 -7.56
CA LEU A 55 4.46 3.24 -7.67
C LEU A 55 4.21 4.53 -6.90
N LYS A 56 4.79 4.70 -5.70
CA LYS A 56 4.66 5.91 -4.88
C LYS A 56 5.08 7.16 -5.66
N TRP A 57 6.19 7.08 -6.40
CA TRP A 57 6.72 8.18 -7.20
C TRP A 57 6.15 8.25 -8.63
N SER A 58 5.38 7.25 -9.05
CA SER A 58 4.75 7.24 -10.37
C SER A 58 3.61 8.26 -10.43
N VAL A 59 3.70 9.16 -11.41
CA VAL A 59 2.62 10.10 -11.77
C VAL A 59 1.52 9.44 -12.63
N ASP A 60 1.78 8.23 -13.11
CA ASP A 60 0.85 7.46 -13.93
C ASP A 60 -0.18 6.75 -13.03
N ASP A 61 -1.35 7.38 -12.89
CA ASP A 61 -2.47 6.91 -12.08
C ASP A 61 -3.07 5.62 -12.65
N ASP A 62 -3.06 5.45 -13.98
CA ASP A 62 -3.64 4.28 -14.65
C ASP A 62 -2.89 3.00 -14.29
N ILE A 63 -1.58 3.07 -14.07
CA ILE A 63 -0.80 1.94 -13.55
C ILE A 63 -1.27 1.56 -12.14
N LYS A 64 -1.48 2.54 -11.25
CA LYS A 64 -1.95 2.28 -9.88
C LYS A 64 -3.35 1.69 -9.88
N LYS A 65 -4.27 2.28 -10.66
CA LYS A 65 -5.64 1.76 -10.86
C LYS A 65 -5.64 0.32 -11.36
N SER A 66 -4.76 0.00 -12.32
CA SER A 66 -4.62 -1.35 -12.89
C SER A 66 -4.07 -2.39 -11.90
N LEU A 67 -3.46 -1.94 -10.81
CA LEU A 67 -2.86 -2.77 -9.75
C LEU A 67 -3.64 -2.65 -8.43
N LEU A 68 -4.78 -1.98 -8.43
CA LEU A 68 -5.59 -1.78 -7.21
C LEU A 68 -5.90 -3.10 -6.49
N PRO A 69 -6.28 -4.21 -7.17
CA PRO A 69 -6.55 -5.47 -6.48
C PRO A 69 -5.35 -5.96 -5.66
N GLU A 70 -4.14 -5.95 -6.24
CA GLU A 70 -2.93 -6.36 -5.53
C GLU A 70 -2.57 -5.42 -4.39
N LEU A 71 -2.77 -4.11 -4.57
CA LEU A 71 -2.48 -3.10 -3.54
C LEU A 71 -3.45 -3.19 -2.36
N VAL A 72 -4.75 -3.43 -2.63
CA VAL A 72 -5.76 -3.59 -1.57
C VAL A 72 -5.54 -4.90 -0.80
N GLN A 73 -5.15 -5.97 -1.49
CA GLN A 73 -4.74 -7.22 -0.82
C GLN A 73 -3.55 -7.00 0.12
N LEU A 74 -2.50 -6.31 -0.33
CA LEU A 74 -1.34 -5.99 0.51
C LEU A 74 -1.72 -5.08 1.69
N ALA A 75 -2.56 -4.08 1.46
CA ALA A 75 -3.03 -3.17 2.50
C ALA A 75 -3.93 -3.83 3.55
N SER A 76 -4.34 -5.09 3.34
CA SER A 76 -5.25 -5.83 4.21
C SER A 76 -4.56 -6.82 5.18
N VAL A 77 -3.22 -6.89 5.20
CA VAL A 77 -2.47 -7.81 6.08
C VAL A 77 -1.29 -7.08 6.73
N ALA A 78 -0.81 -7.51 7.90
CA ALA A 78 0.34 -6.88 8.53
C ALA A 78 1.65 -7.35 7.86
N HIS A 79 2.45 -6.39 7.39
CA HIS A 79 3.78 -6.64 6.87
C HIS A 79 4.64 -5.36 6.92
N GLY A 80 5.96 -5.49 6.79
CA GLY A 80 6.90 -4.37 6.91
C GLY A 80 6.78 -3.26 5.83
N ASN A 81 5.91 -3.43 4.83
CA ASN A 81 5.66 -2.43 3.78
C ASN A 81 4.20 -1.93 3.79
N LEU A 82 3.42 -2.22 4.84
CA LEU A 82 1.99 -1.89 4.91
C LEU A 82 1.75 -0.37 4.73
N LEU A 83 2.46 0.46 5.49
CA LEU A 83 2.32 1.92 5.39
C LEU A 83 2.62 2.44 3.98
N LEU A 84 3.71 1.95 3.37
CA LEU A 84 4.06 2.30 2.01
C LEU A 84 2.99 1.85 1.00
N CYS A 85 2.36 0.69 1.23
CA CYS A 85 1.25 0.22 0.39
C CYS A 85 0.03 1.14 0.50
N ARG A 86 -0.34 1.57 1.71
CA ARG A 86 -1.43 2.54 1.93
C ARG A 86 -1.14 3.86 1.26
N GLU A 87 0.08 4.40 1.40
CA GLU A 87 0.49 5.62 0.71
C GLU A 87 0.33 5.50 -0.82
N VAL A 88 0.60 4.33 -1.40
CA VAL A 88 0.40 4.10 -2.85
C VAL A 88 -1.08 4.09 -3.21
N VAL A 89 -1.93 3.42 -2.42
CA VAL A 89 -3.39 3.38 -2.63
C VAL A 89 -3.99 4.79 -2.49
N LEU A 90 -3.66 5.50 -1.41
CA LEU A 90 -4.11 6.86 -1.13
C LEU A 90 -3.50 7.88 -2.11
N GLY A 91 -2.39 7.53 -2.75
CA GLY A 91 -1.76 8.32 -3.81
C GLY A 91 -2.47 8.24 -5.16
N ILE A 92 -3.59 7.51 -5.28
CA ILE A 92 -4.46 7.54 -6.46
C ILE A 92 -5.26 8.84 -6.45
N GLN A 93 -5.13 9.64 -7.52
CA GLN A 93 -5.66 11.01 -7.55
C GLN A 93 -7.18 11.06 -7.71
N ASP A 94 -7.74 10.12 -8.48
CA ASP A 94 -9.17 10.02 -8.72
C ASP A 94 -9.88 9.33 -7.53
N ARG A 95 -10.18 10.12 -6.49
CA ARG A 95 -10.77 9.62 -5.24
C ARG A 95 -12.15 8.99 -5.43
N ALA A 96 -12.99 9.57 -6.28
CA ALA A 96 -14.31 9.01 -6.58
C ALA A 96 -14.20 7.64 -7.24
N TRP A 97 -13.27 7.48 -8.18
CA TRP A 97 -12.98 6.17 -8.76
C TRP A 97 -12.46 5.20 -7.71
N LEU A 98 -11.50 5.60 -6.87
CA LEU A 98 -10.94 4.74 -5.82
C LEU A 98 -12.01 4.20 -4.88
N ILE A 99 -12.86 5.08 -4.32
CA ILE A 99 -13.97 4.72 -3.43
C ILE A 99 -14.93 3.74 -4.13
N GLY A 100 -15.26 4.00 -5.40
CA GLY A 100 -16.16 3.13 -6.18
C GLY A 100 -15.59 1.74 -6.50
N HIS A 101 -14.27 1.56 -6.47
CA HIS A 101 -13.61 0.31 -6.87
C HIS A 101 -12.98 -0.45 -5.70
N ILE A 102 -12.70 0.21 -4.56
CA ILE A 102 -12.08 -0.45 -3.41
C ILE A 102 -13.06 -1.34 -2.64
N THR A 103 -14.31 -0.90 -2.49
CA THR A 103 -15.34 -1.60 -1.72
C THR A 103 -15.56 -3.06 -2.15
N PRO A 104 -15.76 -3.40 -3.44
CA PRO A 104 -15.92 -4.80 -3.83
C PRO A 104 -14.67 -5.65 -3.56
N LEU A 105 -13.46 -5.08 -3.71
CA LEU A 105 -12.20 -5.78 -3.42
C LEU A 105 -12.06 -6.10 -1.93
N VAL A 106 -12.38 -5.12 -1.08
CA VAL A 106 -12.40 -5.29 0.37
C VAL A 106 -13.45 -6.32 0.78
N GLN A 107 -14.63 -6.31 0.16
CA GLN A 107 -15.67 -7.31 0.45
C GLN A 107 -15.20 -8.74 0.14
N GLU A 108 -14.48 -8.95 -0.97
CA GLU A 108 -13.89 -10.24 -1.33
C GLU A 108 -12.85 -10.68 -0.28
N ILE A 109 -11.94 -9.80 0.13
CA ILE A 109 -10.94 -10.08 1.16
C ILE A 109 -11.59 -10.46 2.50
N LEU A 110 -12.61 -9.71 2.91
CA LEU A 110 -13.27 -9.92 4.20
C LEU A 110 -14.25 -11.10 4.22
N ALA A 111 -14.55 -11.70 3.06
CA ALA A 111 -15.43 -12.87 2.99
C ALA A 111 -14.81 -14.09 3.71
N ASP A 112 -13.50 -14.26 3.55
CA ASP A 112 -12.71 -15.34 4.17
C ASP A 112 -11.65 -14.78 5.15
N GLY A 113 -11.67 -13.47 5.42
CA GLY A 113 -10.69 -12.76 6.24
C GLY A 113 -10.97 -12.83 7.74
N GLY A 114 -9.91 -12.76 8.54
CA GLY A 114 -9.97 -12.72 10.01
C GLY A 114 -9.90 -11.31 10.58
N GLU A 115 -9.81 -11.21 11.91
CA GLU A 115 -9.66 -9.94 12.65
C GLU A 115 -8.61 -9.02 12.06
N GLU A 116 -7.43 -9.55 11.73
CA GLU A 116 -6.35 -8.78 11.13
C GLU A 116 -6.82 -8.05 9.86
N ASN A 117 -7.51 -8.74 8.95
CA ASN A 117 -8.00 -8.14 7.71
C ASN A 117 -9.02 -7.03 8.00
N TYR A 118 -9.95 -7.27 8.93
CA TYR A 118 -10.92 -6.25 9.34
C TYR A 118 -10.22 -5.02 9.94
N ARG A 119 -9.21 -5.20 10.79
CA ARG A 119 -8.47 -4.09 11.39
C ARG A 119 -7.65 -3.32 10.36
N ARG A 120 -6.91 -4.01 9.50
CA ARG A 120 -6.10 -3.36 8.46
C ARG A 120 -6.95 -2.57 7.47
N VAL A 121 -8.16 -3.05 7.15
CA VAL A 121 -9.15 -2.33 6.34
C VAL A 121 -9.71 -1.12 7.08
N ALA A 122 -10.01 -1.23 8.38
CA ALA A 122 -10.49 -0.10 9.18
C ALA A 122 -9.50 1.06 9.14
N GLU A 123 -8.21 0.78 9.38
CA GLU A 123 -7.15 1.79 9.28
C GLU A 123 -7.01 2.39 7.87
N LEU A 124 -7.11 1.57 6.81
CA LEU A 124 -7.07 2.08 5.44
C LEU A 124 -8.25 3.02 5.14
N TYR A 125 -9.45 2.66 5.60
CA TYR A 125 -10.64 3.49 5.41
C TYR A 125 -10.61 4.76 6.24
N ALA A 126 -10.08 4.73 7.46
CA ALA A 126 -9.88 5.92 8.29
C ALA A 126 -9.03 7.00 7.57
N GLU A 127 -8.03 6.58 6.79
CA GLU A 127 -7.19 7.48 5.99
C GLU A 127 -7.81 7.83 4.61
N LEU A 128 -8.78 7.06 4.13
CA LEU A 128 -9.35 7.18 2.78
C LEU A 128 -10.63 8.01 2.74
N ASP A 129 -11.64 7.60 3.51
CA ASP A 129 -13.00 8.12 3.43
C ASP A 129 -13.79 7.78 4.70
N GLU A 130 -14.32 8.82 5.35
CA GLU A 130 -15.02 8.72 6.63
C GLU A 130 -16.30 7.85 6.52
N GLU A 131 -17.03 7.94 5.42
CA GLU A 131 -18.26 7.16 5.24
C GLU A 131 -17.95 5.67 5.12
N LEU A 132 -16.95 5.30 4.31
CA LEU A 132 -16.48 3.91 4.23
C LEU A 132 -15.99 3.39 5.58
N PHE A 133 -15.27 4.22 6.33
CA PHE A 133 -14.76 3.87 7.65
C PHE A 133 -15.89 3.56 8.62
N LEU A 134 -16.87 4.46 8.76
CA LEU A 134 -18.02 4.27 9.65
C LEU A 134 -18.86 3.05 9.26
N GLN A 135 -19.10 2.84 7.96
CA GLN A 135 -19.80 1.65 7.48
C GLN A 135 -19.05 0.35 7.83
N HIS A 136 -17.72 0.37 7.74
CA HIS A 136 -16.89 -0.78 8.12
C HIS A 136 -16.90 -1.04 9.63
N LEU A 137 -16.84 0.00 10.47
CA LEU A 137 -16.98 -0.16 11.92
C LEU A 137 -18.35 -0.74 12.31
N GLN A 138 -19.43 -0.26 11.69
CA GLN A 138 -20.78 -0.84 11.90
C GLN A 138 -20.84 -2.33 11.52
N ARG A 139 -20.16 -2.72 10.43
CA ARG A 139 -20.03 -4.13 10.05
C ARG A 139 -19.27 -4.93 11.10
N CYS A 140 -18.21 -4.38 11.68
CA CYS A 140 -17.43 -5.03 12.74
C CYS A 140 -18.28 -5.28 14.00
N GLN A 141 -19.12 -4.32 14.42
CA GLN A 141 -19.95 -4.42 15.63
C GLN A 141 -20.91 -5.62 15.65
N ILE A 142 -21.37 -6.07 14.48
CA ILE A 142 -22.30 -7.20 14.35
C ILE A 142 -21.61 -8.49 13.91
N HIS A 143 -20.29 -8.51 13.81
CA HIS A 143 -19.54 -9.69 13.37
C HIS A 143 -19.65 -10.82 14.41
N PRO A 144 -19.73 -12.11 14.00
CA PRO A 144 -19.82 -13.23 14.94
C PRO A 144 -18.56 -13.40 15.80
N ASP A 145 -17.40 -13.05 15.25
CA ASP A 145 -16.12 -13.06 15.97
C ASP A 145 -16.08 -11.97 17.04
N LEU A 146 -15.55 -12.29 18.22
CA LEU A 146 -15.39 -11.34 19.33
C LEU A 146 -14.26 -10.35 19.01
N ASP A 147 -13.14 -10.82 18.48
CA ASP A 147 -11.96 -9.98 18.27
C ASP A 147 -12.24 -8.90 17.20
N VAL A 148 -13.03 -9.24 16.18
CA VAL A 148 -13.52 -8.27 15.17
C VAL A 148 -14.45 -7.22 15.80
N ARG A 149 -15.26 -7.60 16.81
CA ARG A 149 -16.18 -6.67 17.48
C ARG A 149 -15.47 -5.68 18.41
N GLU A 150 -14.24 -5.95 18.80
CA GLU A 150 -13.42 -5.04 19.59
C GLU A 150 -12.84 -3.90 18.74
N ILE A 151 -12.67 -4.09 17.42
CA ILE A 151 -12.08 -3.09 16.52
C ILE A 151 -12.73 -1.69 16.67
N PRO A 152 -14.07 -1.52 16.61
CA PRO A 152 -14.68 -0.20 16.78
C PRO A 152 -14.38 0.45 18.13
N ILE A 153 -14.23 -0.34 19.20
CA ILE A 153 -13.94 0.17 20.55
C ILE A 153 -12.53 0.74 20.59
N ASP A 154 -11.55 0.04 19.99
CA ASP A 154 -10.16 0.52 19.95
C ASP A 154 -10.03 1.87 19.23
N PHE A 155 -10.81 2.09 18.17
CA PHE A 155 -10.81 3.36 17.45
C PHE A 155 -11.52 4.50 18.21
N ASP A 156 -12.50 4.19 19.06
CA ASP A 156 -13.15 5.17 19.94
C ASP A 156 -12.24 5.58 21.13
N GLU A 157 -11.31 4.71 21.56
CA GLU A 157 -10.38 4.96 22.67
C GLU A 157 -9.08 5.68 22.25
N GLU A 158 -8.82 5.80 20.94
CA GLU A 158 -7.62 6.44 20.37
C GLU A 158 -7.78 7.96 20.09
N GLU A 159 -8.92 8.59 20.46
CA GLU A 159 -9.15 10.06 20.39
C GLU A 159 -8.64 10.88 21.59
#